data_AF-A0A1Z3HP43-F1
#
_entry.id   AF-A0A1Z3HP43-F1
#
_cell.length_a   1.000
_cell.length_b   1.000
_cell.length_c   1.000
_cell.angle_alpha   90.00
_cell.angle_beta   90.00
_cell.angle_gamma   90.00
#
_symmetry.space_group_name_H-M   'P 1'
#
loop_
_entity.id
_entity.type
_entity.pdbx_description
1 polymer ?
#
loop_
_entity_poly.entity_id
_entity_poly.type
_entity_poly.pdbx_seq_one_letter_code
_entity_poly.pdbx_strand_id
1 'polypeptide(L)' 'MTIGNRNRAEEVQIRQRINTWIAALRAKDVDALMAHYAPSLLLYDLDPPLVHHGADPYRTS' A
#
# COMPACT_ATOMS: atom_id res chain seq x y z
N MET A 1 3.93 -23.11 21.52
CA MET A 1 4.19 -22.17 20.41
C MET A 1 4.51 -20.80 20.99
N THR A 2 5.77 -20.39 20.91
CA THR A 2 6.30 -19.14 21.47
C THR A 2 6.01 -17.94 20.56
N ILE A 3 5.90 -16.75 21.16
CA ILE A 3 5.51 -15.48 20.52
C ILE A 3 6.31 -15.20 19.23
N GLY A 4 7.62 -15.51 19.22
CA GLY A 4 8.49 -15.24 18.06
C GLY A 4 8.08 -15.94 16.75
N ASN A 5 7.40 -17.09 16.81
CA ASN A 5 6.96 -17.80 15.60
C ASN A 5 5.66 -17.21 15.01
N ARG A 6 4.83 -16.60 15.85
CA ARG A 6 3.59 -15.91 15.42
C ARG A 6 3.91 -14.63 14.68
N ASN A 7 4.83 -13.83 15.21
CA ASN A 7 5.24 -12.57 14.58
C ASN A 7 5.79 -12.79 13.16
N ARG A 8 6.57 -13.86 12.95
CA ARG A 8 7.07 -14.21 11.61
C ARG A 8 5.95 -14.64 10.65
N ALA A 9 4.98 -15.41 11.13
CA ALA A 9 3.85 -15.85 10.32
C ALA A 9 2.92 -14.69 9.94
N GLU A 10 2.72 -13.75 10.87
CA GLU A 10 1.95 -12.51 10.64
C GLU A 10 2.69 -11.62 9.63
N GLU A 11 4.01 -11.46 9.75
CA GLU A 11 4.82 -10.70 8.80
C GLU A 11 4.73 -11.28 7.38
N VAL A 12 4.84 -12.60 7.24
CA VAL A 12 4.70 -13.27 5.93
C VAL A 12 3.33 -12.98 5.32
N GLN A 13 2.25 -13.05 6.11
CA GLN A 13 0.90 -12.76 5.65
C GLN A 13 0.73 -11.29 5.21
N ILE A 14 1.31 -10.34 5.95
CA ILE A 14 1.29 -8.92 5.58
C ILE A 14 2.02 -8.72 4.24
N ARG A 15 3.21 -9.31 4.08
CA ARG A 15 3.99 -9.21 2.83
C ARG A 15 3.26 -9.81 1.63
N GLN A 16 2.59 -10.94 1.82
CA GLN A 16 1.75 -11.56 0.78
C GLN A 16 0.60 -10.65 0.37
N ARG A 17 -0.12 -10.04 1.32
CA ARG A 17 -1.21 -9.10 1.03
C ARG A 17 -0.73 -7.88 0.26
N ILE A 18 0.43 -7.31 0.63
CA ILE A 18 1.04 -6.19 -0.10
C ILE A 18 1.39 -6.59 -1.53
N ASN A 19 1.98 -7.78 -1.73
CA ASN A 19 2.36 -8.24 -3.07
C ASN A 19 1.16 -8.41 -4.00
N THR A 20 0.04 -8.96 -3.50
CA THR A 20 -1.19 -9.08 -4.29
C THR A 20 -1.80 -7.72 -4.61
N TRP A 21 -1.80 -6.79 -3.65
CA TRP A 21 -2.24 -5.41 -3.88
C TRP A 21 -1.40 -4.71 -4.96
N ILE A 22 -0.07 -4.85 -4.93
CA ILE A 22 0.84 -4.33 -5.96
C ILE A 22 0.55 -4.96 -7.33
N ALA A 23 0.24 -6.26 -7.38
CA ALA A 23 -0.07 -6.95 -8.63
C ALA A 23 -1.36 -6.39 -9.26
N ALA A 24 -2.43 -6.22 -8.47
CA ALA A 24 -3.68 -5.60 -8.92
C ALA A 24 -3.45 -4.16 -9.42
N LEU A 25 -2.67 -3.36 -8.68
CA LEU A 25 -2.30 -2.01 -9.08
C LEU A 25 -1.59 -1.98 -10.44
N ARG A 26 -0.59 -2.85 -10.65
CA ARG A 26 0.17 -2.94 -11.92
C ARG A 26 -0.69 -3.42 -13.08
N ALA A 27 -1.63 -4.33 -12.81
CA ALA A 27 -2.59 -4.82 -13.79
C ALA A 27 -3.66 -3.77 -14.15
N LYS A 28 -3.74 -2.65 -13.40
CA LYS A 28 -4.82 -1.65 -13.48
C LYS A 28 -6.20 -2.27 -13.23
N ASP A 29 -6.25 -3.33 -12.43
CA ASP A 29 -7.49 -3.99 -12.01
C ASP A 29 -8.04 -3.27 -10.78
N VAL A 30 -8.96 -2.34 -11.01
CA VAL A 30 -9.54 -1.49 -9.96
C VAL A 30 -10.35 -2.32 -8.97
N ASP A 31 -11.12 -3.30 -9.44
CA ASP A 31 -11.96 -4.12 -8.57
C ASP A 31 -11.10 -4.98 -7.64
N ALA A 32 -10.06 -5.61 -8.17
CA ALA A 32 -9.11 -6.38 -7.38
C ALA A 32 -8.33 -5.48 -6.40
N LEU A 33 -7.95 -4.26 -6.81
CA LEU A 33 -7.27 -3.30 -5.94
C LEU A 33 -8.18 -2.88 -4.78
N MET A 34 -9.44 -2.55 -5.05
CA MET A 34 -10.39 -2.06 -4.05
C MET A 34 -10.80 -3.14 -3.04
N ALA A 35 -10.77 -4.43 -3.42
CA ALA A 35 -11.02 -5.54 -2.51
C ALA A 35 -10.01 -5.64 -1.35
N HIS A 36 -8.85 -4.98 -1.44
CA HIS A 36 -7.88 -4.91 -0.34
C HIS A 36 -8.22 -3.85 0.71
N TYR A 37 -9.13 -2.92 0.43
CA TYR A 37 -9.52 -1.87 1.37
C TYR A 37 -10.73 -2.28 2.19
N ALA A 38 -10.77 -1.83 3.44
CA ALA A 38 -11.97 -1.95 4.26
C ALA A 38 -13.09 -1.04 3.72
N PRO A 39 -14.37 -1.42 3.86
CA PRO A 39 -15.48 -0.59 3.40
C PRO A 39 -15.50 0.84 3.98
N SER A 40 -14.97 1.03 5.20
CA SER A 40 -14.87 2.32 5.87
C SER A 40 -13.50 2.98 5.71
N LEU A 41 -12.87 2.82 4.54
CA LEU A 41 -11.57 3.41 4.26
C LEU A 41 -11.64 4.94 4.37
N LEU A 42 -10.83 5.51 5.27
CA LEU A 42 -10.45 6.91 5.23
C LEU A 42 -9.04 6.99 4.65
N LEU A 43 -8.94 7.52 3.44
CA LEU A 43 -7.67 7.70 2.74
C LEU A 43 -7.33 9.19 2.71
N TYR A 44 -6.14 9.53 3.18
CA TYR A 44 -5.52 10.81 2.88
C TYR A 44 -4.62 10.59 1.68
N ASP A 45 -5.01 11.14 0.54
CA ASP A 45 -4.24 11.06 -0.70
C ASP A 45 -3.81 12.45 -1.15
N LEU A 46 -2.82 12.51 -2.02
CA LEU A 46 -2.33 13.76 -2.59
C LEU A 46 -3.11 14.03 -3.88
N ASP A 47 -4.11 14.91 -3.79
CA ASP A 47 -4.93 15.29 -4.93
C ASP A 47 -4.12 16.17 -5.92
N PRO A 48 -4.21 15.94 -7.24
CA PRO A 48 -3.45 16.72 -8.22
C PRO A 48 -3.80 18.22 -8.27
N PRO A 49 -2.86 19.07 -8.73
CA PRO A 49 -1.51 18.70 -9.15
C PRO A 49 -0.52 18.74 -7.98
N LEU A 50 -0.07 17.56 -7.54
CA LEU A 50 1.12 17.40 -6.73
C LEU A 50 2.35 17.41 -7.66
N VAL A 51 2.78 18.60 -8.06
CA VAL A 51 3.91 18.77 -9.00
C VAL A 51 5.12 19.31 -8.24
N HIS A 52 6.19 18.52 -8.25
CA HIS A 52 7.52 18.96 -7.81
C HIS A 52 8.45 19.02 -9.02
N HIS A 53 8.93 20.22 -9.34
CA HIS A 53 9.91 20.42 -10.41
C HIS A 53 11.32 20.22 -9.86
N GLY A 54 11.86 19.00 -9.99
CA GLY A 54 13.20 18.64 -9.52
C GLY A 54 13.18 17.97 -8.14
N ALA A 55 14.27 17.25 -7.85
CA ALA A 55 14.40 16.45 -6.62
C ALA A 55 14.55 17.33 -5.37
N ASP A 56 15.13 18.52 -5.48
CA ASP A 56 15.34 19.41 -4.34
C ASP A 56 14.02 19.94 -3.75
N PRO A 57 13.06 20.47 -4.54
CA PRO A 57 11.74 20.85 -4.02
C PRO A 57 10.91 19.68 -3.47
N TYR A 58 11.17 18.45 -3.92
CA TYR A 58 10.51 17.25 -3.40
C TYR A 58 11.11 16.81 -2.05
N ARG A 59 12.43 16.93 -1.89
CA ARG A 59 13.15 16.47 -0.69
C ARG A 59 12.82 17.26 0.57
N THR A 60 12.42 18.52 0.44
CA THR A 60 12.13 19.42 1.57
C THR A 60 10.63 19.64 1.82
N SER A 61 9.76 18.94 1.09
CA SER A 61 8.31 19.11 1.19
C SER A 61 7.66 18.25 2.27
#